data_AF-A0A3B8NAC8-F1
#
_entry.id   AF-A0A3B8NAC8-F1
#
_cell.length_a   1.000
_cell.length_b   1.000
_cell.length_c   1.000
_cell.angle_alpha   90.00
_cell.angle_beta   90.00
_cell.angle_gamma   90.00
#
_symmetry.space_group_name_H-M   'P 1'
#
loop_
_entity.id
_entity.type
_entity.pdbx_description
1 polymer ?
#
loop_
_entity_poly.entity_id
_entity_poly.type
_entity_poly.pdbx_seq_one_letter_code
_entity_poly.pdbx_strand_id
1 'polypeptide(L)'
;MLGKSLRLLLTLTLILVIMISLASGAVGHDKYLHFSVSFTLYGFFQGVLDDEVPALAATMAVGAVKELSDLFLNTGAFEYGDLLANLMGSLAAFHYCRSLSFRPFIVFWVVF
;
A
#
# COMPACT_ATOMS: atom_id res chain seq x y z
N MET A 1 25.46 17.45 8.59
CA MET A 1 24.13 17.88 8.12
C MET A 1 23.55 16.79 7.22
N LEU A 2 22.46 16.12 7.61
CA LEU A 2 21.80 15.17 6.70
C LEU A 2 21.32 15.89 5.44
N GLY A 3 21.59 15.30 4.27
CA GLY A 3 21.10 15.80 2.97
C GLY A 3 19.57 15.85 2.94
N LYS A 4 19.01 16.84 2.24
CA LYS A 4 17.54 17.06 2.15
C LYS A 4 16.80 15.79 1.73
N SER A 5 17.38 15.03 0.80
CA SER A 5 16.82 13.75 0.30
C SER A 5 16.77 12.65 1.37
N LEU A 6 17.78 12.59 2.26
CA LEU A 6 17.82 11.60 3.33
C LEU A 6 16.82 11.94 4.45
N ARG A 7 16.60 13.24 4.72
CA ARG A 7 15.55 13.67 5.67
C ARG A 7 14.17 13.34 5.14
N LEU A 8 13.93 13.59 3.84
CA LEU A 8 12.67 13.24 3.19
C LEU A 8 12.42 11.73 3.26
N LEU A 9 13.42 10.91 2.94
CA LEU A 9 13.31 9.46 3.03
C LEU A 9 12.96 9.01 4.45
N LEU A 10 13.67 9.50 5.46
CA LEU A 10 13.41 9.15 6.86
C LEU A 10 12.03 9.60 7.34
N THR A 11 11.57 10.78 6.92
CA THR A 11 10.22 11.27 7.24
C THR A 11 9.15 10.39 6.59
N LEU A 12 9.35 9.96 5.35
CA LEU A 12 8.43 9.07 4.64
C LEU A 12 8.38 7.67 5.27
N THR A 13 9.54 7.11 5.63
CA THR A 13 9.62 5.84 6.37
C THR A 13 8.91 5.94 7.71
N LEU A 14 9.07 7.06 8.43
CA LEU A 14 8.41 7.28 9.71
C LEU A 14 6.88 7.37 9.56
N ILE A 15 6.39 8.10 8.56
CA ILE A 15 4.95 8.20 8.27
C ILE A 15 4.37 6.81 7.93
N LEU A 16 5.07 6.03 7.11
CA LEU A 16 4.69 4.67 6.77
C LEU A 16 4.59 3.77 8.02
N VAL A 17 5.60 3.82 8.89
CA VAL A 17 5.62 3.05 10.15
C VAL A 17 4.48 3.46 11.09
N ILE A 18 4.17 4.75 11.19
CA ILE A 18 3.06 5.26 12.00
C ILE A 18 1.71 4.77 11.44
N MET A 19 1.53 4.78 10.13
CA MET A 19 0.30 4.32 9.48
C MET A 19 0.09 2.82 9.65
N ILE A 20 1.15 2.02 9.50
CA ILE A 20 1.13 0.57 9.77
C ILE A 20 0.74 0.32 11.25
N SER A 21 1.33 1.09 12.17
CA SER A 21 1.10 0.93 13.61
C SER A 21 -0.32 1.32 14.04
N LEU A 22 -0.87 2.41 13.49
CA LEU A 22 -2.24 2.86 13.77
C LEU A 22 -3.28 1.87 13.28
N ALA A 23 -2.97 1.20 12.17
CA ALA A 23 -3.94 0.35 11.52
C ALA A 23 -3.85 -1.13 11.96
N SER A 24 -2.73 -1.52 12.57
CA SER A 24 -2.63 -2.76 13.35
C SER A 24 -3.53 -2.76 14.60
N GLY A 25 -4.09 -1.60 14.98
CA GLY A 25 -4.87 -1.42 16.21
C GLY A 25 -6.39 -1.34 16.06
N ALA A 26 -6.96 -1.36 14.84
CA ALA A 26 -8.39 -1.09 14.63
C ALA A 26 -9.19 -2.37 14.32
N VAL A 27 -9.76 -2.98 15.36
CA VAL A 27 -10.66 -4.14 15.24
C VAL A 27 -11.87 -3.78 14.37
N GLY A 28 -12.05 -4.47 13.23
CA GLY A 28 -13.17 -4.28 12.29
C GLY A 28 -12.93 -3.28 11.15
N HIS A 29 -11.75 -2.64 11.09
CA HIS A 29 -11.37 -1.69 10.01
C HIS A 29 -10.10 -2.11 9.25
N ASP A 30 -9.57 -3.29 9.54
CA ASP A 30 -8.42 -3.90 8.85
C ASP A 30 -8.59 -3.95 7.33
N LYS A 31 -9.80 -4.16 6.81
CA LYS A 31 -10.04 -4.19 5.34
C LYS A 31 -9.83 -2.81 4.72
N TYR A 32 -10.16 -1.74 5.44
CA TYR A 32 -9.87 -0.37 5.01
C TYR A 32 -8.36 -0.09 5.01
N LEU A 33 -7.62 -0.68 5.96
CA LEU A 33 -6.18 -0.61 5.94
C LEU A 33 -5.59 -1.32 4.73
N HIS A 34 -6.01 -2.56 4.47
CA HIS A 34 -5.59 -3.33 3.31
C HIS A 34 -5.78 -2.55 2.02
N PHE A 35 -6.97 -1.97 1.85
CA PHE A 35 -7.26 -1.08 0.74
C PHE A 35 -6.28 0.12 0.68
N SER A 36 -6.15 0.85 1.79
CA SER A 36 -5.39 2.11 1.83
C SER A 36 -3.89 1.89 1.61
N VAL A 37 -3.34 0.81 2.18
CA VAL A 37 -1.94 0.39 1.98
C VAL A 37 -1.72 0.01 0.54
N SER A 38 -2.53 -0.87 -0.05
CA SER A 38 -2.39 -1.25 -1.46
C SER A 38 -2.55 -0.06 -2.39
N PHE A 39 -3.48 0.85 -2.10
CA PHE A 39 -3.68 2.07 -2.87
C PHE A 39 -2.41 2.96 -2.85
N THR A 40 -1.81 3.11 -1.67
CA THR A 40 -0.58 3.90 -1.50
C THR A 40 0.63 3.24 -2.14
N LEU A 41 0.73 1.92 -1.98
CA LEU A 41 1.85 1.12 -2.46
C LEU A 41 1.92 1.09 -3.99
N TYR A 42 0.77 1.12 -4.67
CA TYR A 42 0.72 1.30 -6.13
C TYR A 42 1.38 2.60 -6.57
N GLY A 43 1.07 3.73 -5.92
CA GLY A 43 1.67 5.03 -6.24
C GLY A 43 3.19 5.01 -6.10
N PHE A 44 3.68 4.38 -5.03
CA PHE A 44 5.11 4.20 -4.82
C PHE A 44 5.74 3.35 -5.93
N PHE A 45 5.17 2.18 -6.25
CA PHE A 45 5.72 1.33 -7.30
C PHE A 45 5.63 1.96 -8.69
N GLN A 46 4.56 2.69 -8.99
CA GLN A 46 4.43 3.44 -10.24
C GLN A 46 5.52 4.51 -10.33
N GLY A 47 5.81 5.21 -9.24
CA GLY A 47 6.89 6.20 -9.19
C GLY A 47 8.29 5.62 -9.32
N VAL A 48 8.52 4.38 -8.84
CA VAL A 48 9.83 3.71 -8.91
C VAL A 48 10.07 2.99 -10.24
N LEU A 49 9.06 2.27 -10.73
CA LEU A 49 9.16 1.44 -11.93
C LEU A 49 8.88 2.24 -13.22
N ASP A 50 8.25 3.40 -13.10
CA ASP A 50 7.81 4.26 -14.20
C ASP A 50 6.90 3.56 -15.24
N ASP A 51 6.27 2.44 -14.86
CA ASP A 51 5.36 1.65 -15.67
C ASP A 51 4.17 1.16 -14.82
N GLU A 52 2.96 1.35 -15.34
CA GLU A 52 1.71 1.06 -14.66
C GLU A 52 1.46 -0.44 -14.47
N VAL A 53 1.85 -1.28 -15.43
CA VAL A 53 1.55 -2.72 -15.41
C VAL A 53 2.44 -3.45 -14.40
N PRO A 54 3.78 -3.26 -14.41
CA PRO A 54 4.66 -3.77 -13.36
C PRO A 54 4.31 -3.22 -11.98
N ALA A 55 3.90 -1.95 -11.87
CA ALA A 55 3.49 -1.38 -10.59
C ALA A 55 2.23 -2.05 -10.02
N LEU A 56 1.23 -2.30 -10.87
CA LEU A 56 0.03 -3.03 -10.46
C LEU A 56 0.37 -4.46 -10.03
N ALA A 57 1.17 -5.17 -10.84
CA ALA A 57 1.59 -6.53 -10.54
C ALA A 57 2.38 -6.62 -9.22
N ALA A 58 3.31 -5.70 -8.99
CA ALA A 58 4.10 -5.63 -7.75
C ALA A 58 3.21 -5.37 -6.52
N THR A 59 2.25 -4.45 -6.64
CA THR A 59 1.31 -4.12 -5.55
C THR A 59 0.44 -5.33 -5.18
N MET A 60 -0.12 -6.00 -6.20
CA MET A 60 -0.94 -7.20 -6.01
C MET A 60 -0.13 -8.36 -5.43
N ALA A 61 1.12 -8.53 -5.88
CA ALA A 61 2.03 -9.53 -5.35
C ALA A 61 2.31 -9.32 -3.85
N VAL A 62 2.52 -8.07 -3.41
CA VAL A 62 2.73 -7.76 -1.98
C VAL A 62 1.51 -8.15 -1.14
N GLY A 63 0.29 -7.79 -1.61
CA GLY A 63 -0.94 -8.19 -0.93
C GLY A 63 -1.11 -9.70 -0.83
N ALA A 64 -0.89 -10.41 -1.94
CA ALA A 64 -0.97 -11.88 -1.98
C ALA A 64 0.10 -12.55 -1.08
N VAL A 65 1.33 -12.05 -1.09
CA VAL A 65 2.42 -12.57 -0.24
C VAL A 65 2.12 -12.34 1.24
N LYS A 66 1.53 -11.21 1.64
CA LYS A 66 1.08 -11.00 3.02
C LYS A 66 0.07 -12.07 3.43
N GLU A 67 -0.96 -12.31 2.63
CA GLU A 67 -1.99 -13.31 2.98
C GLU A 67 -1.42 -14.73 3.02
N LEU A 68 -0.55 -15.08 2.07
CA LEU A 68 0.17 -16.36 2.09
C LEU A 68 1.07 -16.48 3.34
N SER A 69 1.72 -15.39 3.76
CA SER A 69 2.50 -15.35 4.99
C SER A 69 1.63 -15.65 6.21
N ASP A 70 0.44 -15.05 6.31
CA ASP A 70 -0.47 -15.33 7.42
C ASP A 70 -0.92 -16.80 7.44
N LEU A 71 -1.13 -17.39 6.26
CA LEU A 71 -1.46 -18.81 6.12
C LEU A 71 -0.33 -19.75 6.59
N PHE A 72 0.93 -19.44 6.24
CA PHE A 72 2.06 -20.36 6.46
C PHE A 72 2.88 -20.08 7.72
N LEU A 73 2.97 -18.83 8.15
CA LEU A 73 3.81 -18.39 9.25
C LEU A 73 3.03 -18.14 10.54
N ASN A 74 1.70 -18.32 10.53
CA ASN A 74 0.83 -18.16 11.69
C ASN A 74 0.94 -16.75 12.31
N THR A 75 1.30 -15.76 11.50
CA THR A 75 1.44 -14.34 11.87
C THR A 75 0.10 -13.61 11.98
N GLY A 76 -0.95 -14.23 11.46
CA GLY A 76 -2.33 -13.75 11.42
C GLY A 76 -3.26 -14.88 10.93
N ALA A 77 -4.53 -14.54 10.67
CA ALA A 77 -5.46 -15.44 10.00
C ALA A 77 -5.51 -15.07 8.51
N PHE A 78 -5.42 -16.08 7.63
CA PHE A 78 -5.71 -15.86 6.22
C PHE A 78 -7.18 -15.46 6.07
N GLU A 79 -7.43 -14.28 5.51
CA GLU A 79 -8.78 -13.79 5.29
C GLU A 79 -8.99 -13.39 3.84
N TYR A 80 -9.96 -14.02 3.18
CA TYR A 80 -10.30 -13.69 1.79
C TYR A 80 -10.73 -12.22 1.62
N GLY A 81 -11.31 -11.63 2.66
CA GLY A 81 -11.68 -10.21 2.69
C GLY A 81 -10.46 -9.29 2.57
N ASP A 82 -9.33 -9.65 3.17
CA ASP A 82 -8.10 -8.86 3.10
C ASP A 82 -7.47 -8.94 1.71
N LEU A 83 -7.46 -10.13 1.11
CA LEU A 83 -7.01 -10.32 -0.28
C LEU A 83 -7.85 -9.47 -1.25
N LEU A 84 -9.18 -9.46 -1.07
CA LEU A 84 -10.09 -8.66 -1.89
C LEU A 84 -9.86 -7.16 -1.65
N ALA A 85 -9.67 -6.72 -0.41
CA ALA A 85 -9.39 -5.33 -0.09
C ALA A 85 -8.07 -4.85 -0.71
N ASN A 86 -7.01 -5.67 -0.65
CA ASN A 86 -5.73 -5.40 -1.30
C ASN A 86 -5.88 -5.26 -2.83
N LEU A 87 -6.65 -6.16 -3.45
CA LEU A 87 -6.97 -6.11 -4.88
C LEU A 87 -7.70 -4.80 -5.24
N MET A 88 -8.76 -4.48 -4.50
CA MET A 88 -9.57 -3.29 -4.75
C MET A 88 -8.77 -2.00 -4.56
N GLY A 89 -7.91 -1.92 -3.54
CA GLY A 89 -7.01 -0.79 -3.32
C GLY A 89 -6.04 -0.59 -4.49
N SER A 90 -5.46 -1.68 -4.99
CA SER A 90 -4.54 -1.67 -6.13
C SER A 90 -5.22 -1.20 -7.41
N LEU A 91 -6.41 -1.73 -7.72
CA LEU A 91 -7.18 -1.34 -8.91
C LEU A 91 -7.69 0.10 -8.82
N ALA A 92 -8.18 0.52 -7.65
CA ALA A 92 -8.61 1.89 -7.43
C ALA A 92 -7.46 2.88 -7.65
N ALA A 93 -6.26 2.58 -7.13
CA ALA A 93 -5.09 3.42 -7.37
C ALA A 93 -4.65 3.44 -8.83
N PHE A 94 -4.69 2.29 -9.51
CA PHE A 94 -4.42 2.20 -10.95
C PHE A 94 -5.34 3.12 -11.76
N HIS A 95 -6.65 3.07 -11.52
CA HIS A 95 -7.60 3.96 -12.20
C HIS A 95 -7.43 5.42 -11.80
N TYR A 96 -7.23 5.70 -10.51
CA TYR A 96 -7.03 7.05 -10.01
C TYR A 96 -5.79 7.71 -10.63
N CYS A 97 -4.64 7.04 -10.61
CA CYS A 97 -3.39 7.60 -11.13
C CYS A 97 -3.44 7.83 -12.65
N ARG A 98 -4.15 6.98 -13.40
CA ARG A 98 -4.41 7.19 -14.83
C ARG A 98 -5.30 8.38 -15.13
N SER A 99 -6.12 8.81 -14.18
CA SER A 99 -6.96 10.01 -14.33
C SER A 99 -6.21 11.31 -14.08
N LEU A 100 -5.02 11.24 -13.48
CA LEU A 100 -4.19 12.41 -13.19
C LEU A 100 -3.35 12.80 -14.41
N SER A 101 -3.14 14.10 -14.60
CA SER A 101 -2.25 14.63 -15.64
C SER A 101 -0.76 14.48 -15.29
N PHE A 102 -0.45 13.96 -14.11
CA PHE A 102 0.91 13.77 -13.59
C PHE A 102 1.00 12.41 -12.91
N ARG A 103 2.23 11.89 -12.78
CA ARG A 103 2.49 10.60 -12.12
C ARG A 103 2.78 10.83 -10.62
N PRO A 104 1.84 10.53 -9.71
CA PRO A 104 2.07 10.74 -8.29
C PRO A 104 3.05 9.69 -7.74
N PHE A 105 4.15 10.14 -7.14
CA PHE A 105 5.09 9.24 -6.44
C PHE A 105 4.50 8.70 -5.13
N ILE A 106 3.51 9.41 -4.57
CA ILE A 106 2.81 9.04 -3.34
C ILE A 106 1.34 9.33 -3.54
N VAL A 107 0.51 8.35 -3.26
CA VAL A 107 -0.93 8.43 -3.41
C VAL A 107 -1.53 8.03 -2.08
N PHE A 108 -2.40 8.85 -1.49
CA PHE A 108 -3.03 8.51 -0.21
C PHE A 108 -4.53 8.50 -0.38
N TRP A 109 -5.16 7.47 0.17
CA TRP A 109 -6.60 7.42 0.37
C TRP A 109 -6.83 6.90 1.76
N VAL A 110 -7.49 7.71 2.60
CA VAL A 110 -7.81 7.35 3.98
C VAL A 110 -9.29 7.03 4.02
N VAL A 111 -9.64 5.77 4.29
CA VAL A 111 -11.01 5.36 4.55
C VAL A 111 -11.18 5.23 6.06
N PHE A 112 -12.13 5.98 6.63
CA PHE A 112 -12.51 5.92 8.03
C PHE A 112 -13.76 5.06 8.19
#